data_AF-M1DC05-F1
#
_entry.id   AF-M1DC05-F1
#
_cell.length_a   1.000
_cell.length_b   1.000
_cell.length_c   1.000
_cell.angle_alpha   90.00
_cell.angle_beta   90.00
_cell.angle_gamma   90.00
#
_symmetry.space_group_name_H-M   'P 1'
#
loop_
_entity.id
_entity.type
_entity.pdbx_description
1 polymer ?
#
loop_
_entity_poly.entity_id
_entity_poly.type
_entity_poly.pdbx_seq_one_letter_code
_entity_poly.pdbx_strand_id
1 'polypeptide(L)'
;MIACLLLYFDPLSSLMLFIVGAGGCELELAGVPAPVFFDEVLEYLATEVLELDGIAARNDKKTRIIPRHIQLAIRFDDKLPQFLRDVMIPNGGVIPNIHNIFLPNKKNCSSKAAIVGGQEEEED
;
A
#
# COMPACT_ATOMS: atom_id res chain seq x y z
N MET A 1 7.05 13.29 -30.87
CA MET A 1 6.86 13.60 -29.44
C MET A 1 6.35 12.39 -28.65
N ILE A 2 5.36 11.63 -29.15
CA ILE A 2 4.86 10.41 -28.46
C ILE A 2 5.94 9.34 -28.28
N ALA A 3 6.81 9.11 -29.27
CA ALA A 3 7.92 8.15 -29.14
C ALA A 3 9.00 8.54 -28.11
N CYS A 4 9.14 9.83 -27.78
CA CYS A 4 10.11 10.29 -26.78
C CYS A 4 9.61 10.10 -25.34
N LEU A 5 8.29 9.97 -25.16
CA LEU A 5 7.68 9.63 -23.86
C LEU A 5 7.72 8.12 -23.59
N LEU A 6 7.60 7.27 -24.63
CA LEU A 6 7.72 5.83 -24.46
C LEU A 6 9.12 5.43 -23.95
N LEU A 7 10.18 6.02 -24.50
CA LEU A 7 11.56 5.79 -24.01
C LEU A 7 11.88 6.39 -22.64
N TYR A 8 11.00 7.21 -22.04
CA TYR A 8 11.21 7.79 -20.71
C TYR A 8 10.48 7.02 -19.61
N PHE A 9 9.59 6.11 -19.99
CA PHE A 9 8.77 5.31 -19.08
C PHE A 9 8.68 3.85 -19.56
N ASP A 10 9.75 3.33 -20.16
CA ASP A 10 9.94 1.89 -20.37
C ASP A 10 10.63 1.35 -19.10
N PRO A 11 9.87 0.94 -18.06
CA PRO A 11 10.44 0.51 -16.77
C PRO A 11 11.45 -0.62 -16.97
N LEU A 12 11.24 -1.49 -17.96
CA LEU A 12 12.14 -2.56 -18.36
C LEU A 12 13.57 -2.10 -18.67
N SER A 13 13.74 -1.00 -19.41
CA SER A 13 15.06 -0.52 -19.82
C SER A 13 15.84 0.09 -18.65
N SER A 14 15.14 0.80 -17.76
CA SER A 14 15.71 1.39 -16.55
C SER A 14 16.01 0.33 -15.48
N LEU A 15 15.12 -0.65 -15.31
CA LEU A 15 15.30 -1.79 -14.41
C LEU A 15 16.48 -2.66 -14.86
N MET A 16 16.59 -2.95 -16.15
CA MET A 16 17.72 -3.70 -16.72
C MET A 16 19.04 -2.95 -16.50
N LEU A 17 19.09 -1.64 -16.72
CA LEU A 17 20.28 -0.83 -16.43
C LEU A 17 20.62 -0.81 -14.93
N PHE A 18 19.63 -0.76 -14.04
CA PHE A 18 19.84 -0.81 -12.59
C PHE A 18 20.37 -2.17 -12.13
N ILE A 19 19.84 -3.27 -12.65
CA ILE A 19 20.30 -4.63 -12.33
C ILE A 19 21.75 -4.84 -12.81
N VAL A 20 22.05 -4.41 -14.05
CA VAL A 20 23.41 -4.51 -14.61
C VAL A 20 24.38 -3.57 -13.88
N GLY A 21 23.96 -2.34 -13.55
CA GLY A 21 24.77 -1.36 -12.82
C GLY A 21 25.04 -1.71 -11.36
N ALA A 22 24.14 -2.48 -10.72
CA ALA A 22 24.30 -2.95 -9.34
C ALA A 22 25.14 -4.24 -9.22
N GLY A 23 25.69 -4.76 -10.33
CA GLY A 23 26.48 -6.00 -10.33
C GLY A 23 25.65 -7.27 -10.17
N GLY A 24 24.35 -7.22 -10.51
CA GLY A 24 23.48 -8.39 -10.53
C GLY A 24 23.89 -9.37 -11.63
N CYS A 25 23.96 -10.66 -11.30
CA CYS A 25 24.14 -11.71 -12.30
C CYS A 25 22.93 -11.77 -13.22
N GLU A 26 23.13 -11.74 -14.54
CA GLU A 26 22.09 -12.11 -15.52
C GLU A 26 21.76 -13.60 -15.33
N LEU A 27 20.81 -13.88 -14.44
CA LEU A 27 20.24 -15.21 -14.30
C LEU A 27 19.12 -15.34 -15.34
N GLU A 28 19.41 -15.99 -16.45
CA GLU A 28 18.38 -16.43 -17.39
C GLU A 28 17.67 -17.65 -16.79
N LEU A 29 16.58 -17.41 -16.04
CA LEU A 29 15.73 -18.49 -15.58
C LEU A 29 14.76 -18.83 -16.72
N ALA A 30 14.97 -19.99 -17.36
CA ALA A 30 14.01 -20.57 -18.32
C ALA A 30 13.67 -19.72 -19.58
N GLY A 31 14.64 -18.96 -20.12
CA GLY A 31 14.50 -18.27 -21.42
C GLY A 31 13.68 -16.98 -21.40
N VAL A 32 13.27 -16.52 -20.22
CA VAL A 32 12.65 -15.21 -20.01
C VAL A 32 13.70 -14.30 -19.36
N PRO A 33 13.91 -13.06 -19.86
CA PRO A 33 14.84 -12.15 -19.22
C PRO A 33 14.35 -11.84 -17.79
N ALA A 34 15.21 -12.11 -16.79
CA ALA A 34 15.00 -11.79 -15.38
C ALA A 34 14.32 -10.43 -15.10
N PRO A 35 14.66 -9.31 -15.79
CA PRO A 35 14.00 -8.03 -15.54
C PRO A 35 12.49 -8.04 -15.79
N VAL A 36 11.97 -8.83 -16.76
CA VAL A 36 10.54 -8.84 -17.07
C VAL A 36 9.73 -9.46 -15.93
N PHE A 37 10.26 -10.52 -15.31
CA PHE A 37 9.61 -11.14 -14.16
C PHE A 37 9.57 -10.20 -12.95
N PHE A 38 10.67 -9.49 -12.68
CA PHE A 38 10.70 -8.52 -11.59
C PHE A 38 9.80 -7.31 -11.86
N ASP A 39 9.69 -6.86 -13.11
CA ASP A 39 8.83 -5.74 -13.48
C ASP A 39 7.35 -6.05 -13.21
N GLU A 40 6.87 -7.23 -13.62
CA GLU A 40 5.49 -7.66 -13.38
C GLU A 40 5.17 -7.77 -11.87
N VAL A 41 6.10 -8.30 -11.08
CA VAL A 41 5.93 -8.41 -9.62
C VAL A 41 5.91 -7.01 -8.96
N LEU A 42 6.78 -6.10 -9.39
CA LEU A 42 6.80 -4.73 -8.86
C LEU A 42 5.57 -3.93 -9.27
N GLU A 43 5.10 -4.09 -10.51
CA GLU A 43 3.88 -3.47 -11.01
C GLU A 43 2.64 -3.98 -10.27
N TYR A 44 2.56 -5.29 -10.03
CA TYR A 44 1.49 -5.88 -9.24
C TYR A 44 1.45 -5.30 -7.82
N LEU A 45 2.59 -5.25 -7.13
CA LEU A 45 2.68 -4.70 -5.78
C LEU A 45 2.34 -3.19 -5.74
N ALA A 46 2.83 -2.42 -6.71
CA ALA A 46 2.54 -0.99 -6.79
C ALA A 46 1.05 -0.72 -7.03
N THR A 47 0.41 -1.53 -7.88
CA THR A 47 -1.01 -1.41 -8.20
C THR A 47 -1.87 -1.72 -6.97
N GLU A 48 -1.57 -2.81 -6.26
CA GLU A 48 -2.30 -3.20 -5.05
C GLU A 48 -2.27 -2.09 -3.98
N VAL A 49 -1.09 -1.53 -3.70
CA VAL A 49 -0.95 -0.43 -2.73
C VAL A 49 -1.69 0.82 -3.20
N LEU A 50 -1.57 1.19 -4.47
CA LEU A 50 -2.23 2.38 -5.02
C LEU A 50 -3.75 2.26 -5.05
N GLU A 51 -4.29 1.06 -5.28
CA GLU A 51 -5.73 0.82 -5.25
C GLU A 51 -6.31 1.07 -3.85
N LEU A 52 -5.69 0.46 -2.83
CA LEU A 52 -6.11 0.62 -1.43
C LEU A 52 -5.93 2.07 -0.95
N ASP A 53 -4.81 2.71 -1.29
CA ASP A 53 -4.53 4.11 -0.97
C ASP A 53 -5.52 5.07 -1.64
N GLY A 54 -5.91 4.76 -2.87
CA GLY A 54 -6.89 5.51 -3.65
C GLY A 54 -8.28 5.43 -3.01
N ILE A 55 -8.68 4.23 -2.56
CA ILE A 55 -9.92 4.01 -1.81
C ILE A 55 -9.89 4.81 -0.49
N ALA A 56 -8.79 4.74 0.25
CA ALA A 56 -8.61 5.50 1.50
C ALA A 56 -8.68 7.02 1.27
N ALA A 57 -8.05 7.54 0.21
CA ALA A 57 -8.12 8.95 -0.14
C ALA A 57 -9.55 9.39 -0.49
N ARG A 58 -10.30 8.54 -1.20
CA ARG A 58 -11.70 8.77 -1.55
C ARG A 58 -12.61 8.78 -0.32
N ASN A 59 -12.35 7.92 0.67
CA ASN A 59 -13.06 7.90 1.95
C ASN A 59 -12.85 9.22 2.72
N ASP A 60 -11.65 9.79 2.65
CA ASP A 60 -11.31 11.09 3.22
C ASP A 60 -11.77 12.28 2.36
N LYS A 61 -12.51 12.03 1.26
CA LYS A 61 -13.02 13.03 0.30
C LYS A 61 -11.92 13.89 -0.33
N LYS A 62 -10.72 13.35 -0.46
CA LYS A 62 -9.57 14.02 -1.08
C LYS A 62 -9.25 13.38 -2.41
N THR A 63 -8.84 14.20 -3.37
CA THR A 63 -8.43 13.74 -4.71
C THR A 63 -6.95 13.38 -4.80
N ARG A 64 -6.17 13.72 -3.77
CA ARG A 64 -4.72 13.47 -3.69
C ARG A 64 -4.42 12.48 -2.57
N ILE A 65 -3.57 11.50 -2.86
CA ILE A 65 -3.02 10.58 -1.86
C ILE A 65 -2.04 11.35 -0.95
N ILE A 66 -2.20 11.19 0.36
CA ILE A 66 -1.38 11.80 1.43
C ILE A 66 -0.78 10.64 2.24
N PRO A 67 0.41 10.78 2.88
CA PRO A 67 1.01 9.70 3.67
C PRO A 67 0.09 9.05 4.71
N ARG A 68 -0.93 9.78 5.19
CA ARG A 68 -1.98 9.24 6.07
C ARG A 68 -2.84 8.17 5.40
N HIS A 69 -3.23 8.34 4.15
CA HIS A 69 -4.03 7.35 3.43
C HIS A 69 -3.23 6.07 3.24
N ILE A 70 -1.93 6.20 2.94
CA ILE A 70 -0.99 5.08 2.79
C ILE A 70 -0.87 4.27 4.08
N GLN A 71 -0.67 4.96 5.21
CA GLN A 71 -0.59 4.31 6.51
C GLN A 71 -1.90 3.60 6.89
N LEU A 72 -3.05 4.18 6.56
CA LEU A 72 -4.35 3.56 6.86
C LEU A 72 -4.57 2.32 5.97
N ALA A 73 -4.38 2.45 4.66
CA ALA A 73 -4.53 1.35 3.71
C ALA A 73 -3.65 0.14 4.07
N ILE A 74 -2.36 0.36 4.32
CA ILE A 74 -1.43 -0.73 4.69
C ILE A 74 -1.85 -1.44 5.97
N ARG A 75 -2.43 -0.73 6.94
CA ARG A 75 -2.74 -1.29 8.25
C ARG A 75 -4.16 -1.85 8.35
N PHE A 76 -5.04 -1.54 7.39
CA PHE A 76 -6.37 -2.14 7.24
C PHE A 76 -6.39 -3.31 6.27
N ASP A 77 -5.29 -3.57 5.55
CA ASP A 77 -5.11 -4.75 4.72
C ASP A 77 -4.52 -5.93 5.51
N ASP A 78 -4.77 -7.15 5.08
CA ASP A 78 -4.29 -8.37 5.77
C ASP A 78 -2.88 -8.79 5.37
N LYS A 79 -2.43 -8.42 4.17
CA LYS A 79 -1.17 -8.90 3.56
C LYS A 79 -0.04 -7.89 3.74
N LEU A 80 -0.32 -6.61 3.53
CA LEU A 80 0.66 -5.53 3.58
C LEU A 80 1.31 -5.30 4.96
N PRO A 81 0.62 -5.44 6.12
CA PRO A 81 1.27 -5.30 7.41
C PRO A 81 2.36 -6.35 7.65
N GLN A 82 2.20 -7.56 7.08
CA GLN A 82 3.20 -8.63 7.17
C GLN A 82 4.46 -8.29 6.37
N PHE A 83 4.28 -7.67 5.21
CA PHE A 83 5.37 -7.30 4.31
C PHE A 83 6.12 -6.06 4.81
N LEU A 84 5.41 -5.11 5.44
CA LEU A 84 5.94 -3.80 5.85
C LEU A 84 6.09 -3.65 7.37
N ARG A 85 6.40 -4.74 8.09
CA ARG A 85 6.52 -4.75 9.56
C ARG A 85 7.53 -3.72 10.09
N ASP A 86 8.70 -3.65 9.47
CA ASP A 86 9.83 -2.83 9.93
C ASP A 86 9.96 -1.49 9.18
N VAL A 87 9.00 -1.16 8.32
CA VAL A 87 9.01 0.06 7.53
C VAL A 87 8.26 1.18 8.26
N MET A 88 8.93 2.32 8.42
CA MET A 88 8.36 3.53 9.01
C MET A 88 7.91 4.50 7.92
N ILE A 89 6.61 4.79 7.86
CA ILE A 89 6.05 5.78 6.93
C ILE A 89 6.06 7.17 7.59
N PRO A 90 6.85 8.13 7.07
CA PRO A 90 6.85 9.48 7.61
C PRO A 90 5.48 10.13 7.41
N ASN A 91 5.03 10.92 8.39
CA ASN A 91 3.76 11.64 8.35
C ASN A 91 2.49 10.76 8.22
N GLY A 92 2.59 9.45 8.43
CA GLY A 92 1.45 8.51 8.36
C GLY A 92 0.57 8.47 9.61
N GLY A 93 1.13 8.74 10.79
CA GLY A 93 0.43 8.58 12.08
C GLY A 93 0.10 7.12 12.41
N VAL A 94 -0.91 6.88 13.25
CA VAL A 94 -1.33 5.52 13.68
C VAL A 94 -2.83 5.28 13.46
N ILE A 95 -3.27 4.02 13.38
CA ILE A 95 -4.71 3.71 13.40
C ILE A 95 -5.30 4.20 14.72
N PRO A 96 -6.45 4.91 14.72
CA PRO A 96 -7.15 5.25 15.94
C PRO A 96 -7.63 3.97 16.65
N ASN A 97 -7.03 3.65 17.79
CA ASN A 97 -7.43 2.53 18.65
C ASN A 97 -7.43 3.00 20.11
N ILE A 98 -8.55 2.83 20.81
CA ILE A 98 -8.71 3.21 22.22
C ILE A 98 -9.10 1.95 22.98
N HIS A 99 -8.26 1.50 23.92
CA HIS A 99 -8.58 0.35 24.76
C HIS A 99 -9.80 0.64 25.65
N ASN A 100 -10.65 -0.38 25.83
CA ASN A 100 -11.92 -0.32 26.60
C ASN A 100 -11.79 0.24 28.02
N ILE A 101 -10.61 0.13 28.62
CA ILE A 101 -10.29 0.64 29.96
C ILE A 101 -10.33 2.18 30.01
N PHE A 102 -10.00 2.84 28.90
CA PHE A 102 -9.98 4.30 28.79
C PHE A 102 -11.32 4.90 28.37
N LEU A 103 -12.30 4.08 27.98
CA LEU A 103 -13.63 4.58 27.66
C LEU A 103 -14.40 4.87 28.96
N PRO A 104 -15.14 6.00 29.03
CA PRO A 104 -15.94 6.33 30.19
C PRO A 104 -16.95 5.20 30.44
N ASN A 105 -16.95 4.66 31.66
CA ASN A 105 -17.84 3.57 32.04
C ASN A 105 -19.29 4.06 31.92
N LYS A 106 -20.05 3.47 30.99
CA LYS A 106 -21.34 3.99 30.54
C LYS A 106 -22.35 4.00 31.71
N LYS A 107 -22.54 5.16 32.34
CA LYS A 107 -23.74 5.52 33.10
C LYS A 107 -24.55 6.53 32.28
N ASN A 108 -25.42 5.98 31.43
CA ASN A 108 -26.68 6.51 30.87
C ASN A 108 -26.69 7.91 30.22
N CYS A 109 -26.95 7.98 28.91
CA CYS A 109 -28.14 8.58 28.25
C CYS A 109 -27.80 9.00 26.80
N SER A 110 -28.82 9.04 25.95
CA SER A 110 -28.77 9.02 24.49
C SER A 110 -28.01 10.16 23.81
N SER A 111 -27.28 9.83 22.73
CA SER A 111 -27.31 10.52 21.42
C SER A 111 -26.39 9.81 20.42
N LYS A 112 -26.93 9.55 19.23
CA LYS A 112 -26.38 8.76 18.12
C LYS A 112 -25.19 9.48 17.47
N ALA A 113 -24.03 8.84 17.39
CA ALA A 113 -22.97 9.17 16.44
C ALA A 113 -22.41 7.87 15.87
N ALA A 114 -22.77 7.59 14.62
CA ALA A 114 -22.30 6.46 13.86
C ALA A 114 -20.84 6.69 13.44
N ILE A 115 -19.99 5.69 13.66
CA ILE A 115 -18.81 5.46 12.82
C ILE A 115 -18.82 3.96 12.52
N VAL A 116 -19.19 3.66 11.28
CA VAL A 116 -19.11 2.33 10.66
C VAL A 116 -17.65 2.04 10.37
N GLY A 117 -17.19 0.84 10.74
CA GLY A 117 -15.86 0.35 10.37
C GLY A 117 -15.35 -0.74 11.32
N GLY A 118 -15.86 -1.95 11.13
CA GLY A 118 -15.42 -3.15 11.82
C GLY A 118 -16.27 -4.32 11.34
N GLN A 119 -15.90 -4.91 10.21
CA GLN A 119 -16.31 -6.27 9.92
C GLN A 119 -15.42 -7.16 10.80
N GLU A 120 -16.03 -7.67 11.86
CA GLU A 120 -15.54 -8.84 12.57
C GLU A 120 -15.88 -10.03 11.67
N GLU A 121 -14.87 -10.70 11.12
CA GLU A 121 -15.05 -12.05 10.60
C GLU A 121 -15.06 -12.99 11.80
N GLU A 122 -16.25 -13.53 12.08
CA GLU A 122 -16.52 -14.63 12.98
C GLU A 122 -16.20 -15.92 12.20
N GLU A 123 -15.14 -16.62 12.59
CA GLU A 123 -14.78 -17.95 12.09
C GLU A 123 -15.46 -19.00 13.00
N ASP A 124 -16.46 -19.70 12.46
CA ASP A 124 -16.89 -21.03 12.88
C ASP A 124 -16.46 -22.05 11.80
#